data_AF-A0A437LGT4-F1
#
_entry.id   AF-A0A437LGT4-F1
#
_cell.length_a   1.000
_cell.length_b   1.000
_cell.length_c   1.000
_cell.angle_alpha   90.00
_cell.angle_beta   90.00
_cell.angle_gamma   90.00
#
_symmetry.space_group_name_H-M   'P 1'
#
loop_
_entity.id
_entity.type
_entity.pdbx_description
1 polymer ?
#
loop_
_entity_poly.entity_id
_entity_poly.type
_entity_poly.pdbx_seq_one_letter_code
_entity_poly.pdbx_strand_id
1 'polypeptide(L)'
;MKSRELKYISGDFDRHGNRRVYFRKPGQPKVRIREKYGSAEFYIRYRDLLSGVPEKESAKPGRATKMTPASIRWLCAQYYQSAMFAELNPKTQKTRRAILERFCLHKNGGDKPFKLLGAVNIRKRRDEMRETPEAANSMVKVLRQLYRFAVLYEHCDHNPAANVELLRSKSEGYHSWTLAEIEKYEAAHPVGTTARLALALALYTGQRRSDLVLMGRQHVQDGWLCFTQQKGKDRHPVRLELPIIPALQAILDASPKGDLTFLANANGQPFTNNGFGNRVRKWCDTAGLPHCSIHGLRKAAAARLAELGCTEFEIMAITGHQTSKEVTRYTRSASQKVRAAAALQKITGQT
;
A
#
# COMPACT_ATOMS: atom_id res chain seq x y z
N MET A 1 21.70 -50.95 25.45
CA MET A 1 21.43 -49.51 25.33
C MET A 1 19.92 -49.29 25.47
N LYS A 2 19.42 -49.01 26.68
CA LYS A 2 17.97 -49.01 26.99
C LYS A 2 17.27 -47.89 26.20
N SER A 3 16.35 -48.27 25.31
CA SER A 3 15.52 -47.37 24.51
C SER A 3 14.73 -46.45 25.46
N ARG A 4 15.01 -45.14 25.45
CA ARG A 4 14.18 -44.16 26.17
C ARG A 4 12.79 -44.19 25.56
N GLU A 5 11.80 -44.72 26.28
CA GLU A 5 10.41 -44.65 25.86
C GLU A 5 9.98 -43.18 25.72
N LEU A 6 9.52 -42.83 24.53
CA LEU A 6 9.03 -41.48 24.22
C LEU A 6 7.68 -41.28 24.91
N LYS A 7 7.62 -40.32 25.84
CA LYS A 7 6.39 -39.99 26.58
C LYS A 7 5.28 -39.54 25.62
N TYR A 8 4.04 -39.90 25.95
CA TYR A 8 2.84 -39.50 25.21
C TYR A 8 2.74 -40.07 23.79
N ILE A 9 3.56 -41.05 23.41
CA ILE A 9 3.43 -41.74 22.13
C ILE A 9 2.64 -43.04 22.29
N SER A 10 1.64 -43.23 21.42
CA SER A 10 0.91 -44.49 21.27
C SER A 10 1.01 -44.97 19.82
N GLY A 11 1.25 -46.26 19.61
CA GLY A 11 1.30 -46.89 18.29
C GLY A 11 0.15 -47.87 18.09
N ASP A 12 -0.35 -47.95 16.86
CA ASP A 12 -1.29 -48.98 16.43
C ASP A 12 -0.90 -49.47 15.03
N PHE A 13 -1.23 -50.69 14.65
CA PHE A 13 -1.01 -51.20 13.31
C PHE A 13 -2.33 -51.19 12.56
N ASP A 14 -2.33 -50.74 11.30
CA ASP A 14 -3.52 -50.91 10.48
C ASP A 14 -3.65 -52.32 9.91
N ARG A 15 -4.81 -52.59 9.30
CA ARG A 15 -5.14 -53.85 8.63
C ARG A 15 -4.16 -54.26 7.51
N HIS A 16 -3.25 -53.37 7.10
CA HIS A 16 -2.21 -53.62 6.11
C HIS A 16 -0.80 -53.67 6.74
N GLY A 17 -0.70 -53.76 8.07
CA GLY A 17 0.56 -53.84 8.80
C GLY A 17 1.31 -52.51 8.95
N ASN A 18 0.72 -51.37 8.54
CA ASN A 18 1.39 -50.09 8.67
C ASN A 18 1.29 -49.54 10.09
N ARG A 19 2.44 -49.24 10.69
CA ARG A 19 2.51 -48.62 12.02
C ARG A 19 2.04 -47.16 11.97
N ARG A 20 0.95 -46.87 12.68
CA ARG A 20 0.41 -45.53 12.92
C ARG A 20 0.83 -45.04 14.28
N VAL A 21 1.39 -43.84 14.35
CA VAL A 21 1.89 -43.26 15.60
C VAL A 21 1.08 -42.02 15.96
N TYR A 22 0.69 -41.92 17.22
CA TYR A 22 -0.13 -40.84 17.76
C TYR A 22 0.52 -40.24 18.99
N PHE A 23 0.48 -38.91 19.10
CA PHE A 23 0.82 -38.14 20.28
C PHE A 23 -0.45 -37.85 21.11
N ARG A 24 -0.41 -38.17 22.41
CA ARG A 24 -1.53 -38.06 23.36
C ARG A 24 -1.04 -37.45 24.68
N LYS A 25 -1.06 -36.12 24.77
CA LYS A 25 -0.78 -35.38 26.01
C LYS A 25 -2.11 -34.96 26.65
N PRO A 26 -2.34 -35.19 27.95
CA PRO A 26 -3.53 -34.72 28.64
C PRO A 26 -3.73 -33.20 28.44
N GLY A 27 -4.94 -32.78 28.09
CA GLY A 27 -5.26 -31.37 27.79
C GLY A 27 -4.95 -30.90 26.35
N GLN A 28 -4.43 -31.77 25.47
CA GLN A 28 -4.23 -31.49 24.05
C GLN A 28 -5.00 -32.48 23.16
N PRO A 29 -5.43 -32.08 21.94
CA PRO A 29 -6.05 -33.00 21.00
C PRO A 29 -5.07 -34.12 20.62
N LYS A 30 -5.60 -35.33 20.39
CA LYS A 30 -4.83 -36.47 19.89
C LYS A 30 -4.35 -36.18 18.47
N VAL A 31 -3.03 -36.07 18.27
CA VAL A 31 -2.43 -35.77 16.96
C VAL A 31 -1.80 -37.03 16.37
N ARG A 32 -2.07 -37.32 15.09
CA ARG A 32 -1.37 -38.38 14.34
C ARG A 32 -0.05 -37.83 13.79
N ILE A 33 1.07 -38.47 14.13
CA ILE A 33 2.38 -38.20 13.53
C ILE A 33 2.46 -39.03 12.24
N ARG A 34 2.74 -38.37 11.11
CA ARG A 34 2.75 -39.01 9.77
C ARG A 34 4.16 -39.39 9.34
N GLU A 35 5.14 -38.75 9.94
CA GLU A 35 6.56 -38.98 9.80
C GLU A 35 6.92 -40.40 10.27
N LYS A 36 7.90 -41.01 9.61
CA LYS A 36 8.33 -42.38 9.91
C LYS A 36 8.89 -42.44 11.32
N TYR A 37 8.36 -43.36 12.14
CA TYR A 37 8.80 -43.54 13.53
C TYR A 37 10.32 -43.72 13.60
N GLY A 38 11.00 -42.87 14.38
CA GLY A 38 12.45 -42.88 14.55
C GLY A 38 13.25 -42.05 13.53
N SER A 39 12.61 -41.40 12.55
CA SER A 39 13.30 -40.48 11.64
C SER A 39 13.61 -39.13 12.30
N ALA A 40 14.51 -38.33 11.70
CA ALA A 40 14.83 -36.99 12.18
C ALA A 40 13.58 -36.08 12.20
N GLU A 41 12.76 -36.17 11.15
CA GLU A 41 11.49 -35.44 11.00
C GLU A 41 10.49 -35.84 12.09
N PHE A 42 10.44 -37.13 12.45
CA PHE A 42 9.62 -37.60 13.55
C PHE A 42 10.03 -36.97 14.89
N TYR A 43 11.33 -36.89 15.19
CA TYR A 43 11.80 -36.27 16.43
C TYR A 43 11.60 -34.75 16.46
N ILE A 44 11.69 -34.07 15.32
CA ILE A 44 11.35 -32.64 15.19
C ILE A 44 9.86 -32.45 15.51
N ARG A 45 8.98 -33.20 14.83
CA ARG A 45 7.54 -33.12 15.03
C ARG A 45 7.12 -33.48 16.45
N TYR A 46 7.76 -34.49 17.06
CA TYR A 46 7.55 -34.86 18.45
C TYR A 46 7.94 -33.73 19.42
N ARG A 47 9.04 -33.02 19.16
CA ARG A 47 9.49 -31.87 19.96
C ARG A 47 8.52 -30.68 19.84
N ASP A 48 8.01 -30.41 18.65
CA ASP A 48 7.01 -29.34 18.41
C ASP A 48 5.70 -29.61 19.17
N LEU A 49 5.24 -30.86 19.19
CA LEU A 49 4.04 -31.26 19.91
C LEU A 49 4.25 -31.20 21.44
N LEU A 50 5.44 -31.53 21.93
CA LEU A 50 5.78 -31.40 23.35
C LEU A 50 5.80 -29.94 23.82
N SER A 51 6.31 -29.02 23.00
CA SER A 51 6.45 -27.59 23.31
C SER A 51 5.13 -26.81 23.17
N GLY A 52 4.06 -27.44 22.70
CA GLY A 52 2.74 -26.81 22.60
C GLY A 52 2.66 -25.73 21.53
N VAL A 53 3.58 -25.75 20.55
CA VAL A 53 3.50 -24.85 19.40
C VAL A 53 2.22 -25.20 18.64
N PRO A 54 1.25 -24.26 18.51
CA PRO A 54 0.04 -24.52 17.77
C PRO A 54 0.40 -24.91 16.34
N GLU A 55 -0.28 -25.92 15.80
CA GLU A 55 -0.22 -26.21 14.38
C GLU A 55 -0.44 -24.88 13.63
N LYS A 56 0.58 -24.40 12.92
CA LYS A 56 0.29 -23.64 11.70
C LYS A 56 -0.55 -24.61 10.92
N GLU A 57 -1.85 -24.33 10.80
CA GLU A 57 -2.71 -24.95 9.82
C GLU A 57 -1.96 -24.78 8.49
N SER A 58 -1.21 -25.82 8.10
CA SER A 58 -0.75 -25.96 6.75
C SER A 58 -2.04 -26.04 5.98
N ALA A 59 -2.43 -24.92 5.39
CA ALA A 59 -3.56 -24.83 4.48
C ALA A 59 -3.48 -26.08 3.62
N LYS A 60 -4.47 -26.97 3.76
CA LYS A 60 -4.62 -28.11 2.86
C LYS A 60 -4.39 -27.53 1.47
N PRO A 61 -3.54 -28.10 0.60
CA PRO A 61 -3.48 -27.66 -0.78
C PRO A 61 -4.94 -27.68 -1.24
N GLY A 62 -5.49 -26.50 -1.48
CA GLY A 62 -6.89 -26.38 -1.85
C GLY A 62 -7.08 -27.36 -2.98
N ARG A 63 -8.06 -28.27 -2.84
CA ARG A 63 -8.55 -29.06 -3.97
C ARG A 63 -8.53 -28.10 -5.15
N ALA A 64 -7.74 -28.37 -6.18
CA ALA A 64 -7.77 -27.57 -7.39
C ALA A 64 -9.24 -27.57 -7.81
N THR A 65 -9.96 -26.49 -7.50
CA THR A 65 -11.37 -26.38 -7.82
C THR A 65 -11.38 -26.50 -9.32
N LYS A 66 -11.93 -27.60 -9.86
CA LYS A 66 -12.04 -27.79 -11.31
C LYS A 66 -12.61 -26.47 -11.83
N MET A 67 -11.79 -25.72 -12.58
CA MET A 67 -12.16 -24.39 -13.01
C MET A 67 -13.31 -24.58 -13.99
N THR A 68 -14.53 -24.32 -13.52
CA THR A 68 -15.74 -24.45 -14.33
C THR A 68 -15.61 -23.50 -15.52
N PRO A 69 -15.63 -24.00 -16.77
CA PRO A 69 -15.65 -23.15 -17.95
C PRO A 69 -16.78 -22.12 -17.82
N ALA A 70 -16.53 -20.90 -18.27
CA ALA A 70 -17.46 -19.78 -18.18
C ALA A 70 -17.81 -19.23 -16.77
N SER A 71 -17.04 -19.56 -15.72
CA SER A 71 -17.20 -18.92 -14.41
C SER A 71 -16.44 -17.60 -14.26
N ILE A 72 -16.78 -16.81 -13.23
CA ILE A 72 -16.07 -15.57 -12.90
C ILE A 72 -14.59 -15.85 -12.58
N ARG A 73 -14.29 -16.96 -11.90
CA ARG A 73 -12.91 -17.38 -11.61
C ARG A 73 -12.14 -17.70 -12.90
N TRP A 74 -12.80 -18.37 -13.85
CA TRP A 74 -12.22 -18.61 -15.18
C TRP A 74 -11.92 -17.30 -15.90
N LEU A 75 -12.86 -16.34 -15.91
CA LEU A 75 -12.64 -15.03 -16.53
C LEU A 75 -11.47 -14.26 -15.88
N CYS A 76 -11.35 -14.32 -14.55
CA CYS A 76 -10.20 -13.76 -13.84
C CYS A 76 -8.88 -14.40 -14.28
N ALA A 77 -8.86 -15.73 -14.46
CA ALA A 77 -7.67 -16.44 -14.92
C ALA A 77 -7.26 -16.04 -16.36
N GLN A 78 -8.23 -15.83 -17.25
CA GLN A 78 -7.97 -15.28 -18.60
C GLN A 78 -7.44 -13.85 -18.51
N TYR A 79 -8.06 -13.01 -17.69
CA TYR A 79 -7.61 -11.63 -17.48
C TYR A 79 -6.16 -11.57 -16.99
N TYR A 80 -5.76 -12.44 -16.07
CA TYR A 80 -4.39 -12.46 -15.56
C TYR A 80 -3.33 -12.87 -16.58
N GLN A 81 -3.71 -13.56 -17.65
CA GLN A 81 -2.84 -13.95 -18.75
C GLN A 81 -2.83 -12.93 -19.90
N SER A 82 -3.76 -11.96 -19.88
CA SER A 82 -3.89 -10.96 -20.95
C SER A 82 -2.76 -9.93 -20.94
N ALA A 83 -2.42 -9.42 -22.12
CA ALA A 83 -1.53 -8.27 -22.28
C ALA A 83 -2.01 -7.05 -21.48
N MET A 84 -3.33 -6.80 -21.46
CA MET A 84 -3.96 -5.74 -20.67
C MET A 84 -3.62 -5.80 -19.17
N PHE A 85 -3.40 -6.99 -18.62
CA PHE A 85 -2.98 -7.16 -17.22
C PHE A 85 -1.46 -7.09 -17.07
N ALA A 86 -0.72 -7.69 -18.01
CA ALA A 86 0.74 -7.69 -18.01
C ALA A 86 1.33 -6.27 -18.07
N GLU A 87 0.72 -5.36 -18.84
CA GLU A 87 1.15 -3.95 -18.95
C GLU A 87 0.91 -3.11 -17.69
N LEU A 88 0.14 -3.62 -16.72
CA LEU A 88 -0.08 -2.91 -15.46
C LEU A 88 1.17 -3.00 -14.58
N ASN A 89 1.46 -1.94 -13.82
CA ASN A 89 2.56 -2.03 -12.86
C ASN A 89 2.31 -3.17 -11.84
N PRO A 90 3.38 -3.84 -11.35
CA PRO A 90 3.24 -5.03 -10.48
C PRO A 90 2.40 -4.81 -9.22
N LYS A 91 2.45 -3.60 -8.64
CA LYS A 91 1.63 -3.24 -7.47
C LYS A 91 0.14 -3.22 -7.81
N THR A 92 -0.22 -2.70 -8.98
CA THR A 92 -1.59 -2.66 -9.50
C THR A 92 -2.07 -4.07 -9.80
N GLN A 93 -1.25 -4.91 -10.45
CA GLN A 93 -1.56 -6.33 -10.66
C GLN A 93 -1.88 -7.04 -9.33
N LYS A 94 -1.01 -6.91 -8.33
CA LYS A 94 -1.22 -7.48 -6.99
C LYS A 94 -2.52 -7.00 -6.33
N THR A 95 -2.81 -5.70 -6.44
CA THR A 95 -4.00 -5.09 -5.83
C THR A 95 -5.28 -5.56 -6.50
N ARG A 96 -5.32 -5.55 -7.85
CA ARG A 96 -6.48 -6.02 -8.62
C ARG A 96 -6.74 -7.51 -8.37
N ARG A 97 -5.69 -8.34 -8.40
CA ARG A 97 -5.79 -9.78 -8.09
C ARG A 97 -6.38 -10.02 -6.70
N ALA A 98 -5.91 -9.31 -5.68
CA ALA A 98 -6.44 -9.47 -4.32
C ALA A 98 -7.92 -9.07 -4.20
N ILE A 99 -8.35 -8.03 -4.92
CA ILE A 99 -9.76 -7.60 -4.95
C ILE A 99 -10.63 -8.65 -5.65
N LEU A 100 -10.19 -9.15 -6.81
CA LEU A 100 -10.91 -10.17 -7.57
C LEU A 100 -10.98 -11.51 -6.84
N GLU A 101 -9.92 -11.92 -6.15
CA GLU A 101 -9.94 -13.12 -5.30
C GLU A 101 -10.97 -12.98 -4.17
N ARG A 102 -10.96 -11.87 -3.43
CA ARG A 102 -11.97 -11.62 -2.39
C ARG A 102 -13.40 -11.63 -2.96
N PHE A 103 -13.59 -11.09 -4.17
CA PHE A 103 -14.88 -11.15 -4.85
C PHE A 103 -15.27 -12.60 -5.20
N CYS A 104 -14.34 -13.40 -5.71
CA CYS A 104 -14.58 -14.80 -6.06
C CYS A 104 -14.87 -15.68 -4.83
N LEU A 105 -14.21 -15.43 -3.69
CA LEU A 105 -14.41 -16.18 -2.45
C LEU A 105 -15.74 -15.81 -1.76
N HIS A 106 -16.24 -14.60 -1.96
CA HIS A 106 -17.47 -14.15 -1.31
C HIS A 106 -18.70 -14.93 -1.82
N LYS A 107 -19.32 -15.72 -0.92
CA LYS A 107 -20.53 -16.54 -1.20
C LYS A 107 -20.37 -17.41 -2.46
N ASN A 108 -19.19 -18.00 -2.65
CA ASN A 108 -18.81 -18.80 -3.82
C ASN A 108 -19.06 -18.07 -5.16
N GLY A 109 -18.90 -16.74 -5.19
CA GLY A 109 -19.15 -15.93 -6.38
C GLY A 109 -18.28 -16.32 -7.57
N GLY A 110 -17.09 -16.85 -7.33
CA GLY A 110 -16.13 -17.25 -8.36
C GLY A 110 -16.62 -18.40 -9.24
N ASP A 111 -17.47 -19.28 -8.73
CA ASP A 111 -17.97 -20.46 -9.47
C ASP A 111 -19.24 -20.13 -10.27
N LYS A 112 -19.79 -18.93 -10.09
CA LYS A 112 -20.98 -18.48 -10.82
C LYS A 112 -20.64 -18.12 -12.27
N PRO A 113 -21.57 -18.28 -13.23
CA PRO A 113 -21.35 -17.90 -14.62
C PRO A 113 -21.09 -16.40 -14.77
N PHE A 114 -19.98 -16.01 -15.42
CA PHE A 114 -19.62 -14.60 -15.54
C PHE A 114 -20.60 -13.82 -16.43
N LYS A 115 -21.24 -14.46 -17.40
CA LYS A 115 -22.24 -13.85 -18.29
C LYS A 115 -23.55 -13.48 -17.58
N LEU A 116 -23.87 -14.15 -16.46
CA LEU A 116 -25.10 -13.90 -15.69
C LEU A 116 -24.92 -12.84 -14.58
N LEU A 117 -23.70 -12.32 -14.39
CA LEU A 117 -23.46 -11.29 -13.40
C LEU A 117 -24.04 -9.94 -13.85
N GLY A 118 -25.28 -9.65 -13.50
CA GLY A 118 -25.91 -8.35 -13.77
C GLY A 118 -25.50 -7.23 -12.81
N ALA A 119 -25.78 -5.98 -13.21
CA ALA A 119 -25.53 -4.77 -12.40
C ALA A 119 -26.19 -4.81 -11.01
N VAL A 120 -27.37 -5.42 -10.90
CA VAL A 120 -28.10 -5.60 -9.62
C VAL A 120 -27.26 -6.40 -8.61
N ASN A 121 -26.57 -7.45 -9.05
CA ASN A 121 -25.71 -8.26 -8.18
C ASN A 121 -24.51 -7.46 -7.68
N ILE A 122 -23.91 -6.65 -8.55
CA ILE A 122 -22.76 -5.80 -8.22
C ILE A 122 -23.19 -4.69 -7.25
N ARG A 123 -24.36 -4.06 -7.45
CA ARG A 123 -24.94 -3.10 -6.49
C ARG A 123 -25.18 -3.74 -5.13
N LYS A 124 -25.82 -4.91 -5.09
CA LYS A 124 -26.03 -5.66 -3.84
C LYS A 124 -24.71 -5.91 -3.10
N ARG A 125 -23.68 -6.36 -3.82
CA ARG A 125 -22.36 -6.59 -3.22
C ARG A 125 -21.68 -5.30 -2.75
N ARG A 126 -21.79 -4.21 -3.51
CA ARG A 126 -21.28 -2.88 -3.15
C ARG A 126 -21.94 -2.40 -1.84
N ASP A 127 -23.25 -2.58 -1.72
CA ASP A 127 -24.03 -2.09 -0.57
C ASP A 127 -23.82 -2.95 0.69
N GLU A 128 -23.54 -4.25 0.54
CA GLU A 128 -23.01 -5.09 1.65
C GLU A 128 -21.70 -4.54 2.22
N MET A 129 -20.93 -3.78 1.44
CA MET A 129 -19.66 -3.17 1.84
C MET A 129 -19.80 -1.69 2.24
N ARG A 130 -21.02 -1.20 2.51
CA ARG A 130 -21.30 0.24 2.74
C ARG A 130 -20.51 0.88 3.88
N GLU A 131 -20.15 0.11 4.91
CA GLU A 131 -19.31 0.57 6.02
C GLU A 131 -17.86 0.84 5.58
N THR A 132 -17.47 0.34 4.41
CA THR A 132 -16.14 0.49 3.79
C THR A 132 -16.27 1.02 2.34
N PRO A 133 -16.75 2.26 2.14
CA PRO A 133 -17.13 2.76 0.83
C PRO A 133 -15.97 2.74 -0.19
N GLU A 134 -14.74 3.02 0.24
CA GLU A 134 -13.57 2.98 -0.65
C GLU A 134 -13.23 1.56 -1.13
N ALA A 135 -13.39 0.55 -0.28
CA ALA A 135 -13.19 -0.84 -0.65
C ALA A 135 -14.29 -1.31 -1.63
N ALA A 136 -15.54 -0.91 -1.37
CA ALA A 136 -16.68 -1.17 -2.26
C ALA A 136 -16.45 -0.53 -3.65
N ASN A 137 -16.06 0.75 -3.67
CA ASN A 137 -15.77 1.48 -4.89
C ASN A 137 -14.59 0.89 -5.66
N SER A 138 -13.55 0.44 -4.96
CA SER A 138 -12.41 -0.23 -5.57
C SER A 138 -12.82 -1.55 -6.22
N MET A 139 -13.69 -2.33 -5.56
CA MET A 139 -14.25 -3.55 -6.16
C MET A 139 -15.01 -3.24 -7.46
N VAL A 140 -15.93 -2.27 -7.44
CA VAL A 140 -16.68 -1.88 -8.65
C VAL A 140 -15.73 -1.45 -9.78
N LYS A 141 -14.72 -0.62 -9.47
CA LYS A 141 -13.70 -0.18 -10.45
C LYS A 141 -12.91 -1.33 -11.03
N VAL A 142 -12.54 -2.33 -10.23
CA VAL A 142 -11.81 -3.51 -10.71
C VAL A 142 -12.71 -4.41 -11.57
N LEU A 143 -13.97 -4.60 -11.19
CA LEU A 143 -14.94 -5.33 -12.01
C LEU A 143 -15.19 -4.65 -13.36
N ARG A 144 -15.29 -3.31 -13.38
CA ARG A 144 -15.34 -2.54 -14.65
C ARG A 144 -14.16 -2.86 -15.56
N GLN A 145 -12.95 -2.96 -15.00
CA GLN A 145 -11.76 -3.28 -15.78
C GLN A 145 -11.74 -4.75 -16.24
N LEU A 146 -12.15 -5.68 -15.40
CA LEU A 146 -12.30 -7.10 -15.75
C LEU A 146 -13.27 -7.28 -16.92
N TYR A 147 -14.44 -6.64 -16.87
CA TYR A 147 -15.44 -6.76 -17.92
C TYR A 147 -15.14 -5.89 -19.15
N ARG A 148 -14.33 -4.83 -19.02
CA ARG A 148 -13.75 -4.16 -20.19
C ARG A 148 -12.85 -5.13 -20.96
N PHE A 149 -12.00 -5.88 -20.26
CA PHE A 149 -11.23 -6.96 -20.87
C PHE A 149 -12.15 -8.01 -21.49
N ALA A 150 -13.17 -8.47 -20.77
CA ALA A 150 -14.10 -9.49 -21.27
C ALA A 150 -14.81 -9.06 -22.58
N VAL A 151 -15.16 -7.78 -22.72
CA VAL A 151 -15.76 -7.25 -23.94
C VAL A 151 -14.73 -7.15 -25.07
N LEU A 152 -13.55 -6.59 -24.80
CA LEU A 152 -12.49 -6.44 -25.82
C LEU A 152 -11.98 -7.77 -26.38
N TYR A 153 -12.07 -8.85 -25.59
CA TYR A 153 -11.65 -10.20 -25.97
C TYR A 153 -12.86 -11.10 -26.30
N GLU A 154 -14.02 -10.50 -26.60
CA GLU A 154 -15.23 -11.18 -27.09
C GLU A 154 -15.76 -12.30 -26.16
N HIS A 155 -15.45 -12.24 -24.87
CA HIS A 155 -16.03 -13.13 -23.87
C HIS A 155 -17.44 -12.70 -23.44
N CYS A 156 -17.76 -11.40 -23.54
CA CYS A 156 -19.03 -10.79 -23.16
C CYS A 156 -19.44 -9.69 -24.15
N ASP A 157 -20.74 -9.50 -24.35
CA ASP A 157 -21.26 -8.44 -25.24
C ASP A 157 -21.28 -7.05 -24.55
N HIS A 158 -21.38 -7.03 -23.22
CA HIS A 158 -21.48 -5.79 -22.46
C HIS A 158 -20.80 -5.88 -21.10
N ASN A 159 -20.53 -4.71 -20.51
CA ASN A 159 -19.92 -4.59 -19.19
C ASN A 159 -21.00 -4.31 -18.12
N PRO A 160 -21.36 -5.30 -17.28
CA PRO A 160 -22.41 -5.15 -16.27
C PRO A 160 -22.03 -4.18 -15.13
N ALA A 161 -20.75 -3.85 -14.99
CA ALA A 161 -20.25 -2.95 -13.96
C ALA A 161 -20.17 -1.48 -14.45
N ALA A 162 -20.34 -1.22 -15.75
CA ALA A 162 -20.10 0.10 -16.35
C ALA A 162 -20.89 1.21 -15.64
N ASN A 163 -22.20 0.99 -15.48
CA ASN A 163 -23.13 1.98 -14.93
C ASN A 163 -23.43 1.79 -13.44
N VAL A 164 -22.70 0.93 -12.73
CA VAL A 164 -22.88 0.76 -11.28
C VAL A 164 -22.31 1.96 -10.54
N GLU A 165 -23.14 2.67 -9.81
CA GLU A 165 -22.76 3.91 -9.13
C GLU A 165 -21.73 3.64 -8.02
N LEU A 166 -20.91 4.63 -7.70
CA LEU A 166 -19.97 4.53 -6.58
C LEU A 166 -20.64 5.09 -5.32
N LEU A 167 -20.33 4.51 -4.16
CA LEU A 167 -20.73 5.06 -2.87
C LEU A 167 -20.00 6.39 -2.64
N ARG A 168 -20.69 7.35 -2.03
CA ARG A 168 -20.07 8.62 -1.63
C ARG A 168 -18.98 8.35 -0.60
N SER A 169 -17.80 8.93 -0.82
CA SER A 169 -16.74 8.92 0.18
C SER A 169 -17.09 9.95 1.26
N LYS A 170 -17.05 9.53 2.53
CA LYS A 170 -17.13 10.45 3.67
C LYS A 170 -15.75 10.96 4.11
N SER A 171 -14.68 10.53 3.45
CA SER A 171 -13.31 10.88 3.85
C SER A 171 -12.85 12.16 3.15
N GLU A 172 -12.34 13.12 3.92
CA GLU A 172 -11.59 14.27 3.41
C GLU A 172 -10.15 13.90 2.96
N GLY A 173 -9.83 12.60 3.02
CA GLY A 173 -8.52 12.04 2.72
C GLY A 173 -7.55 12.20 3.88
N TYR A 174 -6.25 12.28 3.57
CA TYR A 174 -5.20 12.46 4.58
C TYR A 174 -5.23 13.88 5.15
N HIS A 175 -5.11 14.00 6.48
CA HIS A 175 -4.89 15.26 7.19
C HIS A 175 -3.69 16.01 6.59
N SER A 176 -3.86 17.31 6.33
CA SER A 176 -2.76 18.19 5.91
C SER A 176 -2.13 18.78 7.15
N TRP A 177 -0.81 18.71 7.26
CA TRP A 177 -0.14 19.20 8.47
C TRP A 177 -0.28 20.72 8.59
N THR A 178 -0.52 21.20 9.80
CA THR A 178 -0.52 22.62 10.13
C THR A 178 0.90 23.10 10.47
N LEU A 179 1.12 24.41 10.47
CA LEU A 179 2.41 24.99 10.90
C LEU A 179 2.75 24.61 12.34
N ALA A 180 1.79 24.70 13.25
CA ALA A 180 1.97 24.30 14.65
C ALA A 180 2.34 22.80 14.80
N GLU A 181 1.77 21.93 13.96
CA GLU A 181 2.14 20.51 13.96
C GLU A 181 3.53 20.28 13.39
N ILE A 182 3.92 21.02 12.35
CA ILE A 182 5.27 21.02 11.82
C ILE A 182 6.23 21.43 12.94
N GLU A 183 6.04 22.60 13.54
CA GLU A 183 6.84 23.14 14.66
C GLU A 183 6.98 22.14 15.81
N LYS A 184 5.86 21.53 16.24
CA LYS A 184 5.88 20.48 17.28
C LYS A 184 6.72 19.27 16.88
N TYR A 185 6.67 18.86 15.62
CA TYR A 185 7.51 17.79 15.09
C TYR A 185 8.98 18.20 15.03
N GLU A 186 9.30 19.44 14.64
CA GLU A 186 10.69 19.95 14.61
C GLU A 186 11.28 20.02 16.02
N ALA A 187 10.49 20.42 17.01
CA ALA A 187 10.89 20.46 18.42
C ALA A 187 11.17 19.05 18.97
N ALA A 188 10.35 18.06 18.61
CA ALA A 188 10.54 16.66 19.02
C ALA A 188 11.70 15.97 18.27
N HIS A 189 12.01 16.40 17.05
CA HIS A 189 13.02 15.81 16.17
C HIS A 189 13.97 16.89 15.64
N PRO A 190 15.04 17.23 16.38
CA PRO A 190 15.94 18.33 16.02
C PRO A 190 16.75 18.03 14.74
N VAL A 191 17.39 19.07 14.21
CA VAL A 191 18.37 18.99 13.11
C VAL A 191 19.48 18.00 13.49
N GLY A 192 19.87 17.17 12.52
CA GLY A 192 20.77 16.04 12.76
C GLY A 192 20.06 14.71 12.96
N THR A 193 18.73 14.67 12.99
CA THR A 193 17.96 13.40 13.02
C THR A 193 17.45 12.99 11.64
N THR A 194 17.34 11.69 11.38
CA THR A 194 16.70 11.17 10.15
C THR A 194 15.22 11.61 10.04
N ALA A 195 14.54 11.76 11.18
CA ALA A 195 13.16 12.24 11.24
C ALA A 195 13.04 13.69 10.75
N ARG A 196 13.98 14.57 11.14
CA ARG A 196 14.06 15.94 10.66
C ARG A 196 14.39 16.02 9.17
N LEU A 197 15.34 15.22 8.71
CA LEU A 197 15.69 15.13 7.29
C LEU A 197 14.49 14.68 6.43
N ALA A 198 13.74 13.68 6.90
CA ALA A 198 12.54 13.20 6.22
C ALA A 198 11.47 14.28 6.07
N LEU A 199 11.25 15.07 7.12
CA LEU A 199 10.32 16.21 7.11
C LEU A 199 10.79 17.28 6.11
N ALA A 200 12.07 17.66 6.16
CA ALA A 200 12.64 18.67 5.28
C ALA A 200 12.53 18.28 3.80
N LEU A 201 12.95 17.06 3.45
CA LEU A 201 12.81 16.55 2.09
C LEU A 201 11.34 16.57 1.64
N ALA A 202 10.40 16.13 2.48
CA ALA A 202 8.98 16.12 2.14
C ALA A 202 8.39 17.52 1.91
N LEU A 203 8.75 18.50 2.74
CA LEU A 203 8.22 19.87 2.65
C LEU A 203 8.87 20.67 1.52
N TYR A 204 10.19 20.66 1.40
CA TYR A 204 10.90 21.48 0.41
C TYR A 204 10.78 20.94 -1.02
N THR A 205 10.64 19.62 -1.19
CA THR A 205 10.48 19.03 -2.53
C THR A 205 9.01 18.77 -2.88
N GLY A 206 8.12 18.71 -1.90
CA GLY A 206 6.71 18.34 -2.08
C GLY A 206 6.51 16.92 -2.64
N GLN A 207 7.50 16.03 -2.59
CA GLN A 207 7.46 14.74 -3.29
C GLN A 207 6.72 13.64 -2.54
N ARG A 208 6.32 12.59 -3.27
CA ARG A 208 5.60 11.46 -2.68
C ARG A 208 6.58 10.58 -1.91
N ARG A 209 6.06 9.88 -0.91
CA ARG A 209 6.81 8.89 -0.12
C ARG A 209 7.65 7.91 -0.96
N SER A 210 7.14 7.47 -2.12
CA SER A 210 7.85 6.56 -3.03
C SER A 210 9.08 7.17 -3.68
N ASP A 211 9.11 8.50 -3.82
CA ASP A 211 10.19 9.25 -4.44
C ASP A 211 11.21 9.65 -3.37
N LEU A 212 10.73 10.12 -2.21
CA LEU A 212 11.57 10.52 -1.07
C LEU A 212 12.57 9.43 -0.64
N VAL A 213 12.13 8.17 -0.60
CA VAL A 213 13.00 7.05 -0.20
C VAL A 213 14.07 6.69 -1.24
N LEU A 214 13.97 7.21 -2.47
CA LEU A 214 14.93 6.99 -3.54
C LEU A 214 15.91 8.16 -3.69
N MET A 215 15.53 9.36 -3.25
CA MET A 215 16.38 10.55 -3.29
C MET A 215 17.71 10.32 -2.58
N GLY A 216 18.77 10.84 -3.17
CA GLY A 216 20.13 10.49 -2.79
C GLY A 216 21.16 11.29 -3.57
N ARG A 217 22.44 11.06 -3.27
CA ARG A 217 23.58 11.80 -3.83
C ARG A 217 23.64 11.72 -5.35
N GLN A 218 23.23 10.59 -5.93
CA GLN A 218 23.17 10.36 -7.37
C GLN A 218 22.19 11.28 -8.12
N HIS A 219 21.27 11.90 -7.39
CA HIS A 219 20.31 12.85 -7.94
C HIS A 219 20.77 14.30 -7.82
N VAL A 220 21.92 14.57 -7.20
CA VAL A 220 22.41 15.94 -7.00
C VAL A 220 23.36 16.31 -8.13
N GLN A 221 23.08 17.40 -8.83
CA GLN A 221 23.88 17.95 -9.92
C GLN A 221 23.90 19.47 -9.79
N ASP A 222 25.08 20.06 -9.60
CA ASP A 222 25.27 21.53 -9.53
C ASP A 222 24.32 22.28 -8.59
N GLY A 223 24.01 21.68 -7.42
CA GLY A 223 23.08 22.25 -6.43
C GLY A 223 21.59 22.00 -6.73
N TRP A 224 21.28 21.19 -7.74
CA TRP A 224 19.92 20.79 -8.10
C TRP A 224 19.67 19.32 -7.79
N LEU A 225 18.45 19.01 -7.38
CA LEU A 225 17.94 17.66 -7.22
C LEU A 225 17.17 17.24 -8.48
N CYS A 226 17.79 16.40 -9.30
CA CYS A 226 17.31 15.95 -10.62
C CYS A 226 16.79 14.51 -10.54
N PHE A 227 15.51 14.27 -10.79
CA PHE A 227 14.91 12.94 -10.71
C PHE A 227 13.63 12.80 -11.56
N THR A 228 13.20 11.56 -11.80
CA THR A 228 11.89 11.25 -12.40
C THR A 228 10.98 10.65 -11.35
N GLN A 229 9.75 11.17 -11.22
CA GLN A 229 8.78 10.64 -10.26
C GLN A 229 8.48 9.16 -10.54
N GLN A 230 8.52 8.32 -9.51
CA GLN A 230 8.35 6.88 -9.63
C GLN A 230 6.93 6.49 -10.05
N LYS A 231 5.92 7.24 -9.61
CA LYS A 231 4.53 6.98 -9.99
C LYS A 231 4.31 7.42 -11.44
N GLY A 232 4.06 6.46 -12.31
CA GLY A 232 3.71 6.74 -13.72
C GLY A 232 4.91 6.80 -14.65
N LYS A 233 6.15 6.63 -14.15
CA LYS A 233 7.38 6.72 -14.96
C LYS A 233 7.38 5.90 -16.26
N ASP A 234 6.77 4.71 -16.24
CA ASP A 234 6.80 3.78 -17.38
C ASP A 234 5.78 4.16 -18.46
N ARG A 235 4.89 5.13 -18.19
CA ARG A 235 3.80 5.54 -19.11
C ARG A 235 3.82 7.03 -19.43
N HIS A 236 3.96 7.85 -18.39
CA HIS A 236 3.97 9.31 -18.47
C HIS A 236 5.05 9.83 -17.51
N PRO A 237 6.34 9.76 -17.89
CA PRO A 237 7.42 10.19 -17.03
C PRO A 237 7.33 11.69 -16.73
N VAL A 238 7.47 12.04 -15.46
CA VAL A 238 7.56 13.43 -15.00
C VAL A 238 8.95 13.64 -14.42
N ARG A 239 9.83 14.29 -15.20
CA ARG A 239 11.16 14.70 -14.77
C ARG A 239 11.07 16.05 -14.07
N LEU A 240 11.75 16.17 -12.94
CA LEU A 240 11.83 17.38 -12.13
C LEU A 240 13.27 17.69 -11.79
N GLU A 241 13.57 18.98 -11.73
CA GLU A 241 14.84 19.53 -11.31
C GLU A 241 14.51 20.62 -10.29
N LEU A 242 14.87 20.39 -9.04
CA LEU A 242 14.51 21.26 -7.93
C LEU A 242 15.77 21.83 -7.29
N PRO A 243 15.88 23.15 -7.08
CA PRO A 243 17.06 23.72 -6.45
C PRO A 243 17.14 23.27 -4.98
N ILE A 244 18.32 22.85 -4.55
CA ILE A 244 18.59 22.55 -3.15
C ILE A 244 18.85 23.88 -2.44
N ILE A 245 17.81 24.43 -1.83
CA ILE A 245 17.93 25.70 -1.11
C ILE A 245 18.85 25.57 0.12
N PRO A 246 19.47 26.67 0.61
CA PRO A 246 20.40 26.63 1.73
C PRO A 246 19.86 25.95 2.99
N ALA A 247 18.57 26.16 3.30
CA ALA A 247 17.93 25.53 4.46
C ALA A 247 17.86 24.00 4.33
N LEU A 248 17.60 23.46 3.13
CA LEU A 248 17.63 22.02 2.89
C LEU A 248 19.06 21.49 2.91
N GLN A 249 20.00 22.23 2.33
CA GLN A 249 21.43 21.87 2.33
C GLN A 249 21.97 21.73 3.75
N ALA A 250 21.71 22.70 4.64
CA ALA A 250 22.13 22.65 6.03
C ALA A 250 21.59 21.42 6.78
N ILE A 251 20.32 21.03 6.53
CA ILE A 251 19.73 19.83 7.13
C ILE A 251 20.34 18.56 6.54
N LEU A 252 20.58 18.53 5.21
CA LEU A 252 21.26 17.42 4.56
C LEU A 252 22.65 17.21 5.16
N ASP A 253 23.43 18.27 5.36
CA ASP A 253 24.79 18.19 5.88
C ASP A 253 24.82 17.71 7.32
N ALA A 254 23.95 18.25 8.18
CA ALA A 254 23.89 17.89 9.59
C ALA A 254 23.34 16.48 9.88
N SER A 255 22.55 15.91 8.96
CA SER A 255 21.82 14.66 9.21
C SER A 255 22.59 13.39 8.79
N PRO A 256 22.39 12.26 9.50
CA PRO A 256 22.90 10.96 9.07
C PRO A 256 22.21 10.55 7.77
N LYS A 257 23.01 10.13 6.80
CA LYS A 257 22.58 9.72 5.45
C LYS A 257 23.08 8.30 5.19
N GLY A 258 22.43 7.59 4.26
CA GLY A 258 22.98 6.36 3.71
C GLY A 258 24.02 6.62 2.64
N ASP A 259 24.61 5.54 2.12
CA ASP A 259 25.65 5.62 1.09
C ASP A 259 25.12 6.27 -0.20
N LEU A 260 24.01 5.74 -0.72
CA LEU A 260 23.35 6.24 -1.93
C LEU A 260 22.19 7.18 -1.59
N THR A 261 21.22 6.69 -0.83
CA THR A 261 19.99 7.44 -0.50
C THR A 261 20.15 8.31 0.74
N PHE A 262 19.56 9.50 0.73
CA PHE A 262 19.57 10.39 1.90
C PHE A 262 18.87 9.77 3.12
N LEU A 263 17.78 9.03 2.89
CA LEU A 263 17.01 8.40 3.95
C LEU A 263 17.39 6.92 4.09
N ALA A 264 18.22 6.63 5.08
CA ALA A 264 18.61 5.27 5.46
C ALA A 264 17.95 4.82 6.76
N ASN A 265 17.72 3.51 6.87
CA ASN A 265 17.25 2.88 8.10
C ASN A 265 18.41 2.71 9.11
N ALA A 266 18.10 2.18 10.29
CA ALA A 266 19.08 2.00 11.37
C ALA A 266 20.28 1.09 11.01
N ASN A 267 20.15 0.29 9.96
CA ASN A 267 21.22 -0.60 9.45
C ASN A 267 21.98 0.05 8.27
N GLY A 268 21.81 1.36 8.02
CA GLY A 268 22.43 2.06 6.89
C GLY A 268 21.80 1.78 5.52
N GLN A 269 20.79 0.91 5.44
CA GLN A 269 20.17 0.52 4.18
C GLN A 269 19.05 1.48 3.76
N PRO A 270 18.81 1.67 2.45
CA PRO A 270 17.68 2.45 1.97
C PRO A 270 16.34 1.96 2.54
N PHE A 271 15.43 2.88 2.86
CA PHE A 271 14.10 2.48 3.28
C PHE A 271 13.31 1.85 2.14
N THR A 272 12.57 0.78 2.45
CA THR A 272 11.43 0.39 1.61
C THR A 272 10.30 1.43 1.72
N ASN A 273 9.51 1.59 0.67
CA ASN A 273 8.39 2.53 0.65
C ASN A 273 7.41 2.32 1.83
N ASN A 274 7.10 1.08 2.20
CA ASN A 274 6.25 0.78 3.35
C ASN A 274 7.00 0.94 4.69
N GLY A 275 8.26 0.49 4.77
CA GLY A 275 9.08 0.63 5.96
C GLY A 275 9.26 2.09 6.38
N PHE A 276 9.50 2.99 5.41
CA PHE A 276 9.57 4.42 5.66
C PHE A 276 8.24 4.98 6.18
N GLY A 277 7.10 4.59 5.57
CA GLY A 277 5.79 5.02 6.06
C GLY A 277 5.52 4.62 7.51
N ASN A 278 5.85 3.38 7.87
CA ASN A 278 5.71 2.89 9.24
C ASN A 278 6.67 3.61 10.20
N ARG A 279 7.86 3.96 9.74
CA ARG A 279 8.83 4.72 10.53
C ARG A 279 8.35 6.16 10.78
N VAL A 280 7.84 6.85 9.76
CA VAL A 280 7.28 8.19 9.91
C VAL A 280 6.09 8.20 10.87
N ARG A 281 5.20 7.19 10.80
CA ARG A 281 4.12 7.02 11.79
C ARG A 281 4.65 7.02 13.21
N LYS A 282 5.69 6.20 13.50
CA LYS A 282 6.33 6.16 14.82
C LYS A 282 6.91 7.52 15.24
N TRP A 283 7.59 8.23 14.34
CA TRP A 283 8.11 9.57 14.63
C TRP A 283 7.01 10.60 14.91
N CYS A 284 5.89 10.50 14.20
CA CYS A 284 4.72 11.33 14.47
C CYS A 284 4.11 10.98 15.84
N ASP A 285 4.03 9.70 16.20
CA ASP A 285 3.54 9.26 17.52
C ASP A 285 4.42 9.78 18.66
N THR A 286 5.76 9.70 18.51
CA THR A 286 6.69 10.22 19.52
C THR A 286 6.63 11.75 19.65
N ALA A 287 6.26 12.46 18.59
CA ALA A 287 6.01 13.90 18.62
C ALA A 287 4.60 14.26 19.15
N GLY A 288 3.79 13.27 19.56
CA GLY A 288 2.41 13.49 20.01
C GLY A 288 1.50 13.99 18.88
N LEU A 289 1.67 13.44 17.66
CA LEU A 289 0.93 13.77 16.44
C LEU A 289 0.33 12.50 15.79
N PRO A 290 -0.52 11.72 16.50
CA PRO A 290 -1.06 10.43 16.05
C PRO A 290 -1.92 10.49 14.77
N HIS A 291 -2.41 11.67 14.41
CA HIS A 291 -3.23 11.93 13.22
C HIS A 291 -2.42 12.36 11.99
N CYS A 292 -1.16 12.78 12.17
CA CYS A 292 -0.28 13.23 11.11
C CYS A 292 0.37 12.05 10.36
N SER A 293 0.60 12.18 9.05
CA SER A 293 1.31 11.18 8.26
C SER A 293 2.11 11.79 7.11
N ILE A 294 3.06 11.03 6.55
CA ILE A 294 3.87 11.47 5.40
C ILE A 294 3.05 11.89 4.17
N HIS A 295 1.86 11.32 3.96
CA HIS A 295 0.99 11.74 2.85
C HIS A 295 0.42 13.15 3.08
N GLY A 296 0.23 13.54 4.34
CA GLY A 296 -0.20 14.88 4.72
C GLY A 296 0.85 15.95 4.42
N LEU A 297 2.13 15.61 4.47
CA LEU A 297 3.23 16.56 4.21
C LEU A 297 3.26 17.06 2.77
N ARG A 298 2.92 16.22 1.78
CA ARG A 298 2.81 16.68 0.39
C ARG A 298 1.67 17.70 0.20
N LYS A 299 0.56 17.53 0.92
CA LYS A 299 -0.53 18.52 0.93
C LYS A 299 -0.07 19.80 1.61
N ALA A 300 0.60 19.68 2.76
CA ALA A 300 1.13 20.82 3.51
C ALA A 300 2.15 21.63 2.70
N ALA A 301 3.05 20.96 1.96
CA ALA A 301 4.01 21.62 1.07
C ALA A 301 3.29 22.47 0.00
N ALA A 302 2.30 21.91 -0.69
CA ALA A 302 1.53 22.62 -1.70
C ALA A 302 0.72 23.78 -1.10
N ALA A 303 0.09 23.56 0.06
CA ALA A 303 -0.66 24.60 0.77
C ALA A 303 0.25 25.75 1.21
N ARG A 304 1.43 25.45 1.77
CA ARG A 304 2.40 26.47 2.19
C ARG A 304 2.89 27.32 1.02
N LEU A 305 3.19 26.70 -0.13
CA LEU A 305 3.55 27.46 -1.33
C LEU A 305 2.40 28.38 -1.78
N ALA A 306 1.16 27.90 -1.73
CA ALA A 306 0.00 28.74 -2.03
C ALA A 306 -0.20 29.89 -1.03
N GLU A 307 0.08 29.66 0.26
CA GLU A 307 0.04 30.71 1.30
C GLU A 307 1.13 31.77 1.11
N LEU A 308 2.28 31.38 0.56
CA LEU A 308 3.36 32.29 0.15
C LEU A 308 3.05 33.06 -1.15
N GLY A 309 1.87 32.86 -1.73
CA GLY A 309 1.45 33.54 -2.96
C GLY A 309 1.97 32.91 -4.24
N CYS A 310 2.59 31.72 -4.19
CA CYS A 310 2.96 31.00 -5.40
C CYS A 310 1.72 30.69 -6.24
N THR A 311 1.85 30.93 -7.54
CA THR A 311 0.89 30.56 -8.56
C THR A 311 0.73 29.05 -8.64
N GLU A 312 -0.40 28.59 -9.20
CA GLU A 312 -0.61 27.15 -9.41
C GLU A 312 0.51 26.51 -10.25
N PHE A 313 1.06 27.23 -11.24
CA PHE A 313 2.15 26.74 -12.08
C PHE A 313 3.49 26.60 -11.34
N GLU A 314 3.83 27.54 -10.45
CA GLU A 314 5.02 27.39 -9.61
C GLU A 314 4.89 26.20 -8.66
N ILE A 315 3.70 26.00 -8.08
CA ILE A 315 3.42 24.83 -7.23
C ILE A 315 3.49 23.55 -8.05
N MET A 316 2.98 23.54 -9.29
CA MET A 316 3.09 22.41 -10.22
C MET A 316 4.55 22.10 -10.56
N ALA A 317 5.39 23.11 -10.79
CA ALA A 317 6.82 22.94 -11.07
C ALA A 317 7.55 22.23 -9.93
N ILE A 318 7.21 22.54 -8.67
CA ILE A 318 7.80 21.89 -7.50
C ILE A 318 7.21 20.48 -7.29
N THR A 319 5.89 20.37 -7.31
CA THR A 319 5.20 19.13 -6.92
C THR A 319 5.11 18.09 -8.04
N GLY A 320 5.30 18.48 -9.30
CA GLY A 320 5.16 17.64 -10.48
C GLY A 320 3.73 17.19 -10.77
N HIS A 321 2.72 18.00 -10.42
CA HIS A 321 1.35 17.76 -10.89
C HIS A 321 1.23 18.25 -12.34
N GLN A 322 0.56 17.47 -13.20
CA GLN A 322 0.44 17.80 -14.63
C GLN A 322 -0.84 18.60 -14.93
N THR A 323 -1.77 18.70 -13.99
CA THR A 323 -3.01 19.47 -14.17
C THR A 323 -3.31 20.32 -12.94
N SER A 324 -3.79 21.55 -13.16
CA SER A 324 -4.15 22.46 -12.07
C SER A 324 -5.20 21.88 -11.14
N LYS A 325 -6.16 21.08 -11.66
CA LYS A 325 -7.19 20.39 -10.86
C LYS A 325 -6.61 19.55 -9.71
N GLU A 326 -5.43 18.96 -9.89
CA GLU A 326 -4.77 18.20 -8.83
C GLU A 326 -4.17 19.09 -7.74
N VAL A 327 -3.67 20.28 -8.11
CA VAL A 327 -3.12 21.27 -7.18
C VAL A 327 -4.23 22.00 -6.43
N THR A 328 -5.26 22.48 -7.14
CA THR A 328 -6.40 23.20 -6.55
C THR A 328 -7.06 22.38 -5.44
N ARG A 329 -7.07 21.04 -5.53
CA ARG A 329 -7.59 20.16 -4.46
C ARG A 329 -6.89 20.40 -3.11
N TYR A 330 -5.61 20.74 -3.12
CA TYR A 330 -4.81 20.96 -1.91
C TYR A 330 -4.70 22.44 -1.53
N THR A 331 -4.80 23.34 -2.51
CA THR A 331 -4.51 24.77 -2.31
C THR A 331 -5.75 25.65 -2.25
N ARG A 332 -6.96 25.15 -2.58
CA ARG A 332 -8.17 25.97 -2.76
C ARG A 332 -8.41 26.97 -1.63
N SER A 333 -8.36 26.52 -0.38
CA SER A 333 -8.62 27.39 0.78
C SER A 333 -7.50 28.41 1.00
N ALA A 334 -6.23 27.98 0.94
CA ALA A 334 -5.06 28.85 1.06
C ALA A 334 -5.02 29.92 -0.05
N SER A 335 -5.14 29.50 -1.30
CA SER A 335 -5.14 30.39 -2.46
C SER A 335 -6.35 31.33 -2.47
N GLN A 336 -7.49 30.97 -1.88
CA GLN A 336 -8.63 31.89 -1.79
C GLN A 336 -8.31 33.06 -0.85
N LYS A 337 -7.77 32.79 0.35
CA LYS A 337 -7.42 33.83 1.33
C LYS A 337 -6.35 34.79 0.79
N VAL A 338 -5.28 34.25 0.20
CA VAL A 338 -4.19 35.07 -0.37
C VAL A 338 -4.68 35.91 -1.55
N ARG A 339 -5.44 35.31 -2.47
CA ARG A 339 -6.00 36.06 -3.61
C ARG A 339 -6.98 37.14 -3.16
N ALA A 340 -7.78 36.89 -2.13
CA ALA A 340 -8.66 37.89 -1.56
C ALA A 340 -7.87 39.06 -0.97
N ALA A 341 -6.83 38.79 -0.17
CA ALA A 341 -5.97 39.83 0.40
C ALA A 341 -5.28 40.67 -0.69
N ALA A 342 -4.67 40.01 -1.69
CA ALA A 342 -4.03 40.68 -2.81
C ALA A 342 -5.01 41.49 -3.67
N ALA A 343 -6.23 40.99 -3.88
CA ALA A 343 -7.28 41.72 -4.60
C ALA A 343 -7.73 42.96 -3.82
N LEU A 344 -7.89 42.85 -2.50
CA LEU A 344 -8.25 43.99 -1.64
C LEU A 344 -7.13 45.04 -1.58
N GLN A 345 -5.85 44.64 -1.51
CA GLN A 345 -4.71 45.58 -1.58
C GLN A 345 -4.72 46.40 -2.87
N LYS A 346 -5.04 45.78 -4.01
CA LYS A 346 -5.18 46.47 -5.30
C LYS A 346 -6.34 47.48 -5.31
N ILE A 347 -7.44 47.16 -4.61
CA ILE A 347 -8.59 48.07 -4.48
C ILE A 347 -8.24 49.25 -3.57
N THR A 348 -7.46 49.03 -2.50
CA THR A 348 -7.11 50.08 -1.53
C THR A 348 -5.90 50.93 -1.94
N GLY A 349 -5.29 50.69 -3.11
CA GLY A 349 -4.18 51.51 -3.63
C GLY A 349 -2.89 51.44 -2.80
N GLN A 350 -2.75 50.46 -1.92
CA GLN A 350 -1.55 50.22 -1.13
C GLN A 350 -0.69 49.20 -1.86
N THR A 351 0.29 49.68 -2.64
CA THR A 351 1.34 48.87 -3.28
C THR A 351 2.54 48.65 -2.37
#